data_AF-A0A6B2G684-F1
#
_entry.id   AF-A0A6B2G684-F1
#
_cell.length_a   1.000
_cell.length_b   1.000
_cell.length_c   1.000
_cell.angle_alpha   90.00
_cell.angle_beta   90.00
_cell.angle_gamma   90.00
#
_symmetry.space_group_name_H-M   'P 1'
#
loop_
_entity.id
_entity.type
_entity.pdbx_description
1 polymer ?
#
loop_
_entity_poly.entity_id
_entity_poly.type
_entity_poly.pdbx_seq_one_letter_code
_entity_poly.pdbx_strand_id
1 'polypeptide(L)'
;IKDKTYFNKIYFKYIVIDEAHRIKNEKSKLSEIVRGFKSSNRLLLTGTPLQNNLHELWALLNFLLPDVFKNSEDFDSWFSDEAVLGEEKKLIKRLHRILQPFLLRRLKSD
;
A
#
# COMPACT_ATOMS: atom_id res chain seq x y z
N ILE A 1 -9.46 -0.14 -17.32
CA ILE A 1 -9.57 1.35 -17.38
C ILE A 1 -10.94 1.78 -17.91
N LYS A 2 -11.47 1.13 -18.96
CA LYS A 2 -12.75 1.49 -19.61
C LYS A 2 -13.93 1.70 -18.65
N ASP A 3 -14.00 0.95 -17.54
CA ASP A 3 -15.15 1.02 -16.61
C ASP A 3 -14.90 1.83 -15.34
N LYS A 4 -13.80 2.59 -15.27
CA LYS A 4 -13.44 3.40 -14.08
C LYS A 4 -14.58 4.33 -13.67
N THR A 5 -15.21 5.00 -14.65
CA THR A 5 -16.29 5.97 -14.42
C THR A 5 -17.55 5.33 -13.85
N TYR A 6 -17.82 4.06 -14.20
CA TYR A 6 -18.93 3.30 -13.65
C TYR A 6 -18.65 2.93 -12.19
N PHE A 7 -17.49 2.32 -11.91
CA PHE A 7 -17.13 1.87 -10.57
C PHE A 7 -16.92 3.01 -9.57
N ASN A 8 -16.47 4.19 -10.00
CA ASN A 8 -16.32 5.37 -9.15
C ASN A 8 -17.65 5.87 -8.54
N LYS A 9 -18.80 5.53 -9.13
CA LYS A 9 -20.12 5.91 -8.61
C LYS A 9 -20.59 4.98 -7.50
N ILE A 10 -19.98 3.82 -7.35
CA ILE A 10 -20.35 2.80 -6.38
C ILE A 10 -19.52 2.98 -5.12
N TYR A 11 -20.19 2.94 -3.97
CA TYR A 11 -19.52 2.85 -2.67
C TYR A 11 -19.44 1.37 -2.27
N PHE A 12 -18.23 0.81 -2.29
CA PHE A 12 -18.02 -0.62 -2.03
C PHE A 12 -17.97 -0.93 -0.53
N LYS A 13 -18.62 -2.01 -0.10
CA LYS A 13 -18.41 -2.54 1.26
C LYS A 13 -16.99 -3.10 1.42
N TYR A 14 -16.50 -3.80 0.40
CA TYR A 14 -15.18 -4.43 0.36
C TYR A 14 -14.55 -4.25 -1.02
N ILE A 15 -13.24 -4.01 -1.04
CA ILE A 15 -12.39 -4.18 -2.23
C ILE A 15 -11.29 -5.16 -1.86
N VAL A 16 -11.20 -6.25 -2.61
CA VAL A 16 -10.16 -7.27 -2.45
C VAL A 16 -9.32 -7.28 -3.71
N ILE A 17 -8.01 -7.13 -3.56
CA ILE A 17 -7.06 -7.27 -4.66
C ILE A 17 -6.23 -8.52 -4.41
N ASP A 18 -6.38 -9.48 -5.31
CA ASP A 18 -5.47 -10.60 -5.39
C ASP A 18 -4.23 -10.25 -6.21
N GLU A 19 -3.11 -10.88 -5.88
CA GLU A 19 -1.79 -10.56 -6.43
C GLU A 19 -1.43 -9.07 -6.34
N ALA A 20 -1.51 -8.53 -5.11
CA ALA A 20 -1.29 -7.12 -4.81
C ALA A 20 0.06 -6.56 -5.28
N HIS A 21 1.04 -7.43 -5.57
CA HIS A 21 2.29 -7.03 -6.20
C HIS A 21 2.08 -6.26 -7.52
N ARG A 22 0.93 -6.44 -8.20
CA ARG A 22 0.59 -5.69 -9.43
C ARG A 22 0.34 -4.19 -9.22
N ILE A 23 0.06 -3.75 -7.99
CA ILE A 23 -0.24 -2.34 -7.67
C ILE A 23 0.87 -1.64 -6.87
N LYS A 24 2.02 -2.29 -6.67
CA LYS A 24 3.15 -1.77 -5.88
C LYS A 24 3.77 -0.51 -6.46
N ASN A 25 3.67 -0.30 -7.78
CA ASN A 25 4.10 0.93 -8.42
C ASN A 25 2.96 1.96 -8.33
N GLU A 26 3.18 3.02 -7.54
CA GLU A 26 2.20 4.06 -7.32
C GLU A 26 1.86 4.87 -8.57
N LYS A 27 2.76 4.95 -9.55
CA LYS A 27 2.53 5.66 -10.82
C LYS A 27 1.84 4.79 -11.87
N SER A 28 1.56 3.53 -11.54
CA SER A 28 0.83 2.66 -12.46
C SER A 28 -0.63 3.08 -12.55
N LYS A 29 -1.16 3.10 -13.77
CA LYS A 29 -2.59 3.43 -14.03
C LYS A 29 -3.54 2.54 -13.22
N LEU A 30 -3.18 1.28 -12.98
CA LEU A 30 -3.99 0.37 -12.16
C LEU A 30 -4.05 0.84 -10.70
N SER A 31 -2.90 1.17 -10.11
CA SER A 31 -2.81 1.62 -8.73
C SER A 31 -3.57 2.95 -8.52
N GLU A 32 -3.41 3.92 -9.42
CA GLU A 32 -4.17 5.18 -9.40
C GLU A 32 -5.67 4.96 -9.47
N ILE A 33 -6.13 4.06 -10.33
CA ILE A 33 -7.56 3.78 -10.49
C ILE A 33 -8.14 3.14 -9.24
N VAL A 34 -7.49 2.09 -8.76
CA VAL A 34 -8.04 1.25 -7.69
C VAL A 34 -8.03 1.98 -6.34
N ARG A 35 -7.04 2.84 -6.09
CA ARG A 35 -7.00 3.68 -4.88
C ARG A 35 -8.11 4.73 -4.85
N GLY A 36 -8.57 5.17 -6.03
CA GLY A 36 -9.66 6.14 -6.18
C GLY A 36 -11.07 5.60 -5.89
N PHE A 37 -11.26 4.28 -5.79
CA PHE A 37 -12.57 3.70 -5.50
C PHE A 37 -12.99 3.88 -4.05
N LYS A 38 -14.22 4.30 -3.78
CA LYS A 38 -14.69 4.48 -2.41
C LYS A 38 -15.05 3.14 -1.78
N SER A 39 -14.55 2.85 -0.59
CA SER A 39 -14.93 1.64 0.13
C SER A 39 -14.84 1.74 1.65
N SER A 40 -15.57 0.88 2.36
CA SER A 40 -15.46 0.74 3.83
C SER A 40 -14.28 -0.14 4.25
N ASN A 41 -14.04 -1.23 3.53
CA ASN A 41 -13.00 -2.19 3.86
C ASN A 41 -12.14 -2.48 2.62
N ARG A 42 -10.86 -2.73 2.83
CA ARG A 42 -9.89 -3.03 1.78
C ARG A 42 -8.96 -4.15 2.23
N LEU A 43 -8.72 -5.11 1.34
CA LEU A 43 -7.88 -6.28 1.60
C LEU A 43 -6.93 -6.50 0.44
N LEU A 44 -5.67 -6.74 0.77
CA LEU A 44 -4.62 -7.11 -0.18
C LEU A 44 -4.21 -8.56 0.08
N LEU A 45 -4.19 -9.36 -0.99
CA LEU A 45 -3.67 -10.72 -0.97
C LEU A 45 -2.44 -10.76 -1.88
N THR A 46 -1.35 -11.36 -1.39
CA THR A 46 -0.12 -11.53 -2.17
C THR A 46 0.65 -12.72 -1.66
N GLY A 47 1.09 -13.59 -2.58
CA GLY A 47 2.01 -14.69 -2.26
C GLY A 47 3.47 -14.22 -2.16
N THR A 48 3.80 -13.07 -2.74
CA THR A 48 5.17 -12.54 -2.71
C THR A 48 5.39 -11.62 -1.51
N PRO A 49 6.58 -11.69 -0.87
CA PRO A 49 6.92 -10.79 0.21
C PRO A 49 6.90 -9.34 -0.27
N LEU A 50 6.43 -8.45 0.60
CA LEU A 50 6.55 -7.00 0.41
C LEU A 50 8.04 -6.65 0.27
N GLN A 51 8.39 -5.90 -0.78
CA GLN A 51 9.79 -5.54 -1.06
C GLN A 51 10.26 -4.38 -0.16
N ASN A 52 11.58 -4.26 -0.01
CA ASN A 52 12.26 -3.24 0.81
C ASN A 52 12.28 -1.85 0.15
N ASN A 53 11.19 -1.42 -0.50
CA ASN A 53 11.10 -0.10 -1.13
C ASN A 53 10.02 0.72 -0.42
N LEU A 54 10.41 1.90 0.07
CA LEU A 54 9.57 2.82 0.81
C LEU A 54 8.32 3.24 0.01
N HIS A 55 8.47 3.55 -1.28
CA HIS A 55 7.36 3.96 -2.14
C HIS A 55 6.42 2.80 -2.48
N GLU A 56 6.95 1.58 -2.61
CA GLU A 56 6.09 0.40 -2.79
C GLU A 56 5.25 0.15 -1.53
N LEU A 57 5.84 0.33 -0.36
CA LEU A 57 5.13 0.21 0.90
C LEU A 57 4.05 1.28 1.03
N TRP A 58 4.38 2.53 0.69
CA TRP A 58 3.43 3.62 0.64
C TRP A 58 2.27 3.33 -0.32
N ALA A 59 2.54 2.81 -1.52
CA ALA A 59 1.51 2.52 -2.51
C ALA A 59 0.45 1.55 -1.97
N LEU A 60 0.90 0.53 -1.23
CA LEU A 60 0.04 -0.48 -0.61
C LEU A 60 -0.67 0.08 0.63
N LEU A 61 0.00 0.94 1.40
CA LEU A 61 -0.59 1.61 2.56
C LEU A 61 -1.65 2.63 2.18
N ASN A 62 -1.40 3.45 1.16
CA ASN A 62 -2.39 4.35 0.57
C ASN A 62 -3.61 3.56 0.08
N PHE A 63 -3.40 2.37 -0.48
CA PHE A 63 -4.53 1.51 -0.81
C PHE A 63 -5.28 1.04 0.44
N LEU A 64 -4.63 0.51 1.47
CA LEU A 64 -5.33 -0.02 2.65
C LEU A 64 -6.01 1.07 3.49
N LEU A 65 -5.32 2.20 3.70
CA LEU A 65 -5.71 3.29 4.59
C LEU A 65 -5.53 4.64 3.86
N PRO A 66 -6.36 4.91 2.83
CA PRO A 66 -6.22 6.12 2.02
C PRO A 66 -6.41 7.40 2.84
N ASP A 67 -7.11 7.35 3.97
CA ASP A 67 -7.31 8.54 4.81
C ASP A 67 -6.08 8.96 5.60
N VAL A 68 -5.20 7.99 5.92
CA VAL A 68 -3.97 8.22 6.68
C VAL A 68 -2.80 8.52 5.74
N PHE A 69 -2.72 7.81 4.62
CA PHE A 69 -1.55 7.85 3.71
C PHE A 69 -1.86 8.54 2.39
N LYS A 70 -2.46 9.74 2.38
CA LYS A 70 -2.94 10.42 1.16
C LYS A 70 -1.84 10.85 0.21
N ASN A 71 -0.79 11.48 0.73
CA ASN A 71 0.27 12.09 -0.06
C ASN A 71 1.58 11.31 0.08
N SER A 72 2.26 11.07 -1.04
CA SER A 72 3.61 10.53 -1.07
C SER A 72 4.63 11.54 -0.53
N GLU A 73 4.47 12.83 -0.80
CA GLU A 73 5.43 13.84 -0.31
C GLU A 73 5.40 13.97 1.22
N ASP A 74 4.22 13.89 1.83
CA ASP A 74 4.09 13.89 3.30
C ASP A 74 4.77 12.65 3.88
N PHE A 75 4.58 11.50 3.24
CA PHE A 75 5.23 10.26 3.62
C PHE A 75 6.75 10.40 3.50
N ASP A 76 7.26 10.92 2.39
CA ASP A 76 8.69 11.16 2.18
C ASP A 76 9.26 12.12 3.24
N SER A 77 8.52 13.16 3.62
CA SER A 77 8.94 14.11 4.67
C SER A 77 9.05 13.47 6.06
N TRP A 78 8.22 12.47 6.37
CA TRP A 78 8.34 11.72 7.62
C TRP A 78 9.62 10.88 7.68
N PHE A 79 10.23 10.64 6.52
CA PHE A 79 11.39 9.76 6.35
C PHE A 79 12.64 10.46 5.83
N SER A 80 12.56 11.74 5.44
CA SER A 80 13.68 12.49 4.87
C SER A 80 14.84 12.62 5.85
N ASP A 81 14.55 12.85 7.13
CA ASP A 81 15.59 13.04 8.14
C ASP A 81 16.37 11.74 8.42
N GLU A 82 15.69 10.59 8.38
CA GLU A 82 16.31 9.27 8.60
C GLU A 82 16.98 8.73 7.32
N ALA A 83 16.48 9.10 6.13
CA ALA A 83 17.06 8.72 4.84
C ALA A 83 18.40 9.43 4.55
N VAL A 84 18.53 10.71 4.93
CA VAL A 84 19.77 11.50 4.79
C VAL A 84 20.93 10.90 5.59
N LEU A 85 20.64 10.20 6.70
CA LEU A 85 21.63 9.51 7.53
C LEU A 85 22.03 8.13 6.98
N GLY A 86 21.49 7.71 5.83
CA GLY A 86 21.73 6.38 5.26
C GLY A 86 21.08 5.23 6.05
N GLU A 87 20.11 5.54 6.91
CA GLU A 87 19.47 4.58 7.81
C GLU A 87 18.16 3.97 7.25
N GLU A 88 17.94 4.08 5.94
CA GLU A 88 16.71 3.62 5.25
C GLU A 88 16.28 2.20 5.65
N LYS A 89 17.24 1.27 5.81
CA LYS A 89 16.95 -0.11 6.23
C LYS A 89 16.38 -0.21 7.66
N LYS A 90 16.83 0.63 8.60
CA LYS A 90 16.29 0.66 9.96
C LYS A 90 14.87 1.20 9.97
N LEU A 91 14.64 2.21 9.15
CA LEU A 91 13.33 2.82 8.97
C LEU A 91 12.32 1.83 8.36
N ILE A 92 12.70 1.13 7.29
CA ILE A 92 11.87 0.07 6.68
C ILE A 92 11.52 -1.00 7.72
N LYS A 93 12.46 -1.41 8.57
CA LYS A 93 12.19 -2.34 9.68
C LYS A 93 11.20 -1.78 10.70
N ARG A 94 11.30 -0.50 11.04
CA ARG A 94 10.36 0.17 11.96
C ARG A 94 8.96 0.21 11.36
N LEU A 95 8.84 0.53 10.08
CA LEU A 95 7.59 0.47 9.33
C LEU A 95 7.01 -0.95 9.34
N HIS A 96 7.80 -1.98 9.02
CA HIS A 96 7.34 -3.37 9.11
C HIS A 96 6.80 -3.74 10.49
N ARG A 97 7.39 -3.20 11.57
CA ARG A 97 6.91 -3.42 12.94
C ARG A 97 5.56 -2.75 13.20
N ILE A 98 5.34 -1.54 12.69
CA ILE A 98 4.05 -0.84 12.74
C ILE A 98 2.99 -1.58 11.90
N LEU A 99 3.42 -2.18 10.79
CA LEU A 99 2.55 -2.92 9.87
C LEU A 99 2.21 -4.33 10.32
N GLN A 100 2.99 -4.90 11.23
CA GLN A 100 2.78 -6.26 11.72
C GLN A 100 1.33 -6.56 12.16
N PRO A 101 0.61 -5.69 12.91
CA PRO A 101 -0.81 -5.94 13.24
C PRO A 101 -1.75 -5.92 12.03
N PHE A 102 -1.36 -5.30 10.92
CA PHE A 102 -2.15 -5.22 9.69
C PHE A 102 -1.79 -6.32 8.68
N LEU A 103 -0.76 -7.12 8.95
CA LEU A 103 -0.22 -8.12 8.04
C LEU A 103 -0.28 -9.51 8.65
N LEU A 104 -1.04 -10.39 8.01
CA LEU A 104 -1.03 -11.81 8.32
C LEU A 104 -0.15 -12.54 7.30
N ARG A 105 0.95 -13.14 7.77
CA ARG A 105 1.83 -13.98 6.96
C ARG A 105 2.10 -15.29 7.70
N ARG A 106 1.96 -16.41 7.00
CA ARG A 106 2.28 -17.77 7.47
C ARG A 106 3.35 -18.38 6.57
N LEU A 107 4.23 -19.22 7.12
CA LEU A 107 5.16 -20.01 6.34
C LEU A 107 4.55 -21.39 6.06
N LYS A 108 4.94 -22.03 4.96
CA LYS A 108 4.43 -23.37 4.60
C LYS A 108 4.88 -24.45 5.60
N SER A 109 5.94 -24.17 6.35
CA SER A 109 6.46 -25.03 7.42
C SER A 109 5.73 -24.87 8.76
N ASP A 110 4.88 -23.85 8.89
CA ASP A 110 4.05 -23.63 10.09
C ASP A 110 2.79 -24.51 10.07
#